data_AF-A0A1V3XR50-F1
#
_entry.id   AF-A0A1V3XR50-F1
#
_cell.length_a   1.000
_cell.length_b   1.000
_cell.length_c   1.000
_cell.angle_alpha   90.00
_cell.angle_beta   90.00
_cell.angle_gamma   90.00
#
_symmetry.space_group_name_H-M   'P 1'
#
loop_
_entity.id
_entity.type
_entity.pdbx_description
1 polymer ?
#
loop_
_entity_poly.entity_id
_entity_poly.type
_entity_poly.pdbx_seq_one_letter_code
_entity_poly.pdbx_strand_id
1 'polypeptide(L)'
;MGLARLTAVRPGIAIIEYNSVFGVERAITVPYDPKFSRAGRFGNLYFGTSLPALCDLAQSKGYDFVGSNSAGNNAYFIRSDLPHGLKPLTAAEGYVVSKFVDSRDAKGRRTHLRGEQRLAALRGAPVVNTRTGAEEQL
;
A
#
# COMPACT_ATOMS: atom_id res chain seq x y z
N MET A 1 -4.63 -6.27 -9.76
CA MET A 1 -4.78 -4.89 -9.23
C MET A 1 -5.63 -4.03 -10.17
N GLY A 2 -6.63 -3.32 -9.65
CA GLY A 2 -7.55 -2.49 -10.46
C GLY A 2 -6.90 -1.30 -11.16
N LEU A 3 -5.87 -0.67 -10.55
CA LEU A 3 -5.18 0.49 -11.13
C LEU A 3 -4.43 0.15 -12.43
N ALA A 4 -3.97 -1.09 -12.61
CA ALA A 4 -3.34 -1.53 -13.86
C ALA A 4 -4.27 -1.33 -15.07
N ARG A 5 -5.59 -1.43 -14.87
CA ARG A 5 -6.61 -1.40 -15.92
C ARG A 5 -7.20 -0.02 -16.20
N LEU A 6 -6.86 1.02 -15.42
CA LEU A 6 -7.34 2.38 -15.70
C LEU A 6 -6.62 2.93 -16.94
N THR A 7 -7.35 3.09 -18.03
CA THR A 7 -6.85 3.59 -19.33
C THR A 7 -7.62 4.79 -19.87
N ALA A 8 -8.82 5.06 -19.35
CA ALA A 8 -9.68 6.15 -19.82
C ALA A 8 -9.09 7.55 -19.55
N VAL A 9 -8.16 7.65 -18.60
CA VAL A 9 -7.50 8.91 -18.21
C VAL A 9 -6.01 8.67 -17.93
N ARG A 10 -5.21 9.72 -18.13
CA ARG A 10 -3.78 9.74 -17.76
C ARG A 10 -3.51 11.00 -16.92
N PRO A 11 -3.85 11.00 -15.62
CA PRO A 11 -3.80 12.21 -14.79
C PRO A 11 -2.36 12.73 -14.65
N GLY A 12 -2.20 14.05 -14.47
CA GLY A 12 -0.88 14.63 -14.18
C GLY A 12 -0.34 14.25 -12.80
N ILE A 13 -1.25 14.05 -11.84
CA ILE A 13 -0.96 13.63 -10.46
C ILE A 13 -1.90 12.49 -10.10
N ALA A 14 -1.36 11.41 -9.53
CA ALA A 14 -2.13 10.33 -8.93
C ALA A 14 -1.78 10.23 -7.44
N ILE A 15 -2.80 10.17 -6.59
CA ILE A 15 -2.67 9.99 -5.14
C ILE A 15 -3.37 8.68 -4.80
N ILE A 16 -2.63 7.73 -4.23
CA ILE A 16 -3.12 6.36 -4.07
C ILE A 16 -2.90 5.91 -2.63
N GLU A 17 -3.95 5.36 -2.02
CA GLU A 17 -3.85 4.79 -0.67
C GLU A 17 -3.03 3.50 -0.69
N TYR A 18 -2.11 3.36 0.27
CA TYR A 18 -1.31 2.15 0.49
C TYR A 18 -1.42 1.70 1.95
N ASN A 19 -1.17 0.41 2.17
CA ASN A 19 -1.12 -0.14 3.52
C ASN A 19 0.31 -0.06 4.05
N SER A 20 0.57 0.94 4.89
CA SER A 20 1.89 1.10 5.51
C SER A 20 2.29 -0.07 6.40
N VAL A 21 1.35 -0.90 6.89
CA VAL A 21 1.70 -2.02 7.79
C VAL A 21 2.58 -3.05 7.07
N PHE A 22 2.49 -3.14 5.74
CA PHE A 22 3.32 -4.04 4.94
C PHE A 22 4.78 -3.58 4.79
N GLY A 23 5.13 -2.38 5.27
CA GLY A 23 6.50 -1.87 5.22
C GLY A 23 7.02 -1.58 3.81
N VAL A 24 8.34 -1.55 3.68
CA VAL A 24 9.07 -1.14 2.47
C VAL A 24 9.83 -2.25 1.76
N GLU A 25 9.98 -3.41 2.39
CA GLU A 25 10.85 -4.47 1.89
C GLU A 25 10.21 -5.27 0.74
N ARG A 26 8.89 -5.50 0.81
CA ARG A 26 8.19 -6.43 -0.08
C ARG A 26 7.19 -5.71 -0.97
N ALA A 27 7.17 -6.04 -2.26
CA ALA A 27 6.16 -5.63 -3.22
C ALA A 27 4.99 -6.63 -3.20
N ILE A 28 4.00 -6.37 -2.35
CA ILE A 28 2.93 -7.32 -2.04
C ILE A 28 1.57 -6.63 -2.00
N THR A 29 0.52 -7.39 -2.33
CA THR A 29 -0.89 -6.97 -2.22
C THR A 29 -1.73 -8.09 -1.64
N VAL A 30 -2.86 -7.75 -1.02
CA VAL A 30 -3.83 -8.77 -0.61
C VAL A 30 -4.42 -9.46 -1.85
N PRO A 31 -4.66 -10.78 -1.83
CA PRO A 31 -5.35 -11.47 -2.92
C PRO A 31 -6.76 -10.90 -3.12
N TYR A 32 -7.24 -10.93 -4.37
CA TYR A 32 -8.60 -10.51 -4.65
C TYR A 32 -9.59 -11.55 -4.11
N ASP A 33 -10.51 -11.10 -3.27
CA ASP A 33 -11.66 -11.88 -2.81
C ASP A 33 -12.92 -11.01 -2.94
N PRO A 34 -13.93 -11.42 -3.73
CA PRO A 34 -15.18 -10.65 -3.87
C PRO A 34 -15.99 -10.57 -2.56
N LYS A 35 -15.69 -11.42 -1.57
CA LYS A 35 -16.29 -11.40 -0.22
C LYS A 35 -15.39 -10.72 0.82
N PHE A 36 -14.29 -10.10 0.38
CA PHE A 36 -13.34 -9.45 1.27
C PHE A 36 -14.02 -8.43 2.20
N SER A 37 -13.73 -8.54 3.50
CA SER A 37 -14.12 -7.56 4.50
C SER A 37 -12.90 -7.15 5.32
N ARG A 38 -12.62 -5.84 5.34
CA ARG A 38 -11.53 -5.26 6.16
C ARG A 38 -11.72 -5.58 7.65
N ALA A 39 -12.96 -5.64 8.13
CA ALA A 39 -13.29 -6.01 9.51
C ALA A 39 -13.24 -7.53 9.78
N GLY A 40 -12.69 -8.31 8.84
CA GLY A 40 -12.56 -9.76 8.98
C GLY A 40 -11.44 -10.20 9.94
N ARG A 41 -10.88 -11.37 9.65
CA ARG A 41 -9.95 -12.13 10.52
C ARG A 41 -8.79 -11.31 11.10
N PHE A 42 -8.29 -10.32 10.37
CA PHE A 42 -7.09 -9.57 10.72
C PHE A 42 -7.37 -8.17 11.27
N GLY A 43 -8.58 -7.93 11.79
CA GLY A 43 -8.83 -6.79 12.66
C GLY A 43 -8.53 -5.43 12.02
N ASN A 44 -9.04 -5.19 10.81
CA ASN A 44 -8.85 -3.97 10.01
C ASN A 44 -7.44 -3.67 9.47
N LEU A 45 -6.41 -4.43 9.84
CA LEU A 45 -5.02 -4.18 9.45
C LEU A 45 -4.64 -4.76 8.07
N TYR A 46 -5.40 -5.74 7.60
CA TYR A 46 -5.12 -6.46 6.36
C TYR A 46 -5.97 -5.92 5.22
N PHE A 47 -5.37 -5.12 4.34
CA PHE A 47 -6.02 -4.55 3.16
C PHE A 47 -4.97 -4.03 2.18
N GLY A 48 -5.40 -3.76 0.94
CA GLY A 48 -4.65 -2.96 -0.02
C GLY A 48 -3.32 -3.59 -0.46
N THR A 49 -2.31 -2.74 -0.58
CA THR A 49 -1.02 -3.08 -1.18
C THR A 49 0.11 -2.32 -0.49
N SER A 50 1.33 -2.83 -0.58
CA SER A 50 2.52 -2.16 -0.05
C SER A 50 2.95 -1.00 -0.95
N LEU A 51 3.75 -0.08 -0.39
CA LEU A 51 4.29 1.05 -1.14
C LEU A 51 5.20 0.60 -2.32
N PRO A 52 6.12 -0.38 -2.15
CA PRO A 52 6.94 -0.86 -3.27
C PRO A 52 6.11 -1.35 -4.46
N ALA A 53 5.01 -2.06 -4.22
CA ALA A 53 4.13 -2.54 -5.28
C ALA A 53 3.46 -1.39 -6.06
N LEU A 54 3.12 -0.28 -5.39
CA LEU A 54 2.63 0.92 -6.07
C LEU A 54 3.71 1.64 -6.86
N CYS A 55 4.93 1.75 -6.31
CA CYS A 55 6.04 2.37 -7.02
C CYS A 55 6.37 1.61 -8.32
N ASP A 56 6.44 0.27 -8.26
CA ASP A 56 6.66 -0.58 -9.45
C ASP A 56 5.57 -0.34 -10.51
N LEU A 57 4.29 -0.31 -10.09
CA LEU A 57 3.17 -0.08 -11.00
C LEU A 57 3.18 1.33 -11.59
N ALA A 58 3.44 2.36 -10.77
CA ALA A 58 3.50 3.75 -11.20
C ALA A 58 4.62 3.96 -12.24
N GLN A 59 5.81 3.40 -11.97
CA GLN A 59 6.94 3.45 -12.89
C GLN A 59 6.59 2.81 -14.24
N SER A 60 5.94 1.65 -14.23
CA SER A 60 5.49 0.99 -15.47
C SER A 60 4.48 1.81 -16.29
N LYS A 61 3.83 2.78 -15.65
CA LYS A 61 2.84 3.70 -16.27
C LYS A 61 3.42 5.08 -16.59
N GLY A 62 4.72 5.30 -16.39
CA GLY A 62 5.39 6.59 -16.65
C GLY A 62 5.08 7.65 -15.60
N TYR A 63 5.13 7.27 -14.33
CA TYR A 63 4.99 8.16 -13.19
C TYR A 63 6.17 8.05 -12.24
N ASP A 64 6.57 9.20 -11.70
CA ASP A 64 7.58 9.35 -10.67
C ASP A 64 6.90 9.36 -9.29
N PHE A 65 7.40 8.55 -8.37
CA PHE A 65 7.01 8.63 -6.96
C PHE A 65 7.71 9.81 -6.30
N VAL A 66 6.96 10.68 -5.62
CA VAL A 66 7.50 11.92 -5.02
C VAL A 66 7.33 12.00 -3.50
N GLY A 67 6.77 10.96 -2.88
CA GLY A 67 6.66 10.83 -1.43
C GLY A 67 5.27 10.46 -0.93
N SER A 68 5.15 10.36 0.39
CA SER A 68 3.90 10.02 1.08
C SER A 68 3.44 11.16 2.01
N ASN A 69 2.15 11.19 2.33
CA ASN A 69 1.66 12.15 3.33
C ASN A 69 2.18 11.83 4.74
N SER A 70 2.13 12.83 5.62
CA SER A 70 2.58 12.71 7.01
C SER A 70 1.74 11.75 7.88
N ALA A 71 0.57 11.31 7.38
CA ALA A 71 -0.27 10.30 8.01
C ALA A 71 0.13 8.85 7.63
N GLY A 72 0.92 8.68 6.55
CA GLY A 72 1.45 7.40 6.10
C GLY A 72 0.43 6.47 5.45
N ASN A 73 -0.58 7.01 4.78
CA ASN A 73 -1.54 6.22 4.00
C ASN A 73 -1.61 6.58 2.53
N ASN A 74 -1.16 7.76 2.10
CA ASN A 74 -1.27 8.18 0.69
C ASN A 74 0.10 8.38 0.07
N ALA A 75 0.32 7.74 -1.07
CA ALA A 75 1.50 7.91 -1.91
C ALA A 75 1.17 8.83 -3.10
N TYR A 76 2.12 9.69 -3.46
CA TYR A 76 1.96 10.72 -4.48
C TYR A 76 2.84 10.40 -5.68
N PHE A 77 2.22 10.40 -6.85
CA PHE A 77 2.86 10.09 -8.12
C PHE A 77 2.59 11.19 -9.12
N ILE A 78 3.62 11.65 -9.82
CA ILE A 78 3.51 12.69 -10.85
C ILE A 78 3.91 12.08 -12.18
N ARG A 79 3.20 12.41 -13.25
CA ARG A 79 3.51 11.91 -14.58
C ARG A 79 4.88 12.40 -15.02
N SER A 80 5.79 11.49 -15.37
CA SER A 80 7.22 11.80 -15.58
C SER A 80 7.48 12.68 -16.82
N ASP A 81 6.50 12.82 -17.71
CA ASP A 81 6.58 13.70 -18.88
C ASP A 81 6.22 15.16 -18.59
N LEU A 82 5.77 15.48 -17.37
CA LEU A 82 5.47 16.84 -16.95
C LEU A 82 6.65 17.45 -16.20
N PRO A 83 7.02 18.71 -16.47
CA PRO A 83 8.01 19.40 -15.65
C PRO A 83 7.42 19.66 -14.26
N HIS A 84 7.95 18.99 -13.23
CA HIS A 84 7.48 19.16 -11.84
C HIS A 84 8.55 19.58 -10.84
N GLY A 85 9.85 19.50 -11.19
CA GLY A 85 10.94 20.01 -10.35
C GLY A 85 11.15 19.29 -9.01
N LEU A 86 10.48 18.15 -8.79
CA LEU A 86 10.64 17.31 -7.61
C LEU A 86 11.61 16.17 -7.92
N LYS A 87 12.45 15.81 -6.95
CA LYS A 87 13.31 14.62 -7.04
C LYS A 87 12.43 13.37 -6.88
N PRO A 88 12.43 12.43 -7.85
CA PRO A 88 11.80 11.13 -7.65
C PRO A 88 12.46 10.39 -6.48
N LEU A 89 11.65 9.73 -5.66
CA LEU A 89 12.08 8.98 -4.49
C LEU A 89 11.94 7.48 -4.74
N THR A 90 12.77 6.70 -4.06
CA THR A 90 12.52 5.27 -3.85
C THR A 90 11.40 5.05 -2.84
N ALA A 91 10.81 3.85 -2.82
CA ALA A 91 9.84 3.49 -1.79
C ALA A 91 10.41 3.66 -0.37
N ALA A 92 11.69 3.33 -0.16
CA ALA A 92 12.36 3.48 1.13
C ALA A 92 12.51 4.95 1.56
N GLU A 93 12.91 5.84 0.64
CA GLU A 93 13.06 7.28 0.92
C GLU A 93 11.72 7.96 1.22
N GLY A 94 10.65 7.58 0.50
CA GLY A 94 9.34 8.22 0.62
C GLY A 94 8.35 7.51 1.56
N TYR A 95 8.75 6.44 2.23
CA TYR A 95 7.89 5.69 3.14
C TYR A 95 7.65 6.44 4.45
N VAL A 96 6.39 6.44 4.88
CA VAL A 96 5.98 6.97 6.18
C VAL A 96 5.22 5.88 6.93
N VAL A 97 5.68 5.58 8.16
CA VAL A 97 4.95 4.71 9.07
C VAL A 97 3.62 5.37 9.43
N SER A 98 2.53 4.68 9.17
CA SER A 98 1.20 5.19 9.47
C SER A 98 0.98 5.45 10.96
N LYS A 99 0.26 6.54 11.24
CA LYS A 99 -0.08 6.98 12.61
C LYS A 99 -1.46 6.56 13.08
N PHE A 100 -2.30 6.03 12.19
CA PHE A 100 -3.68 5.67 12.50
C PHE A 100 -3.79 4.40 13.35
N VAL A 101 -4.91 4.33 14.07
CA VAL A 101 -5.19 3.34 15.11
C VAL A 101 -6.49 2.64 14.78
N ASP A 102 -6.43 1.78 13.78
CA ASP A 102 -7.60 1.13 13.21
C ASP A 102 -7.69 -0.36 13.56
N SER A 103 -6.67 -0.91 14.23
CA SER A 103 -6.66 -2.31 14.69
C SER A 103 -7.85 -2.63 15.59
N ARG A 104 -8.51 -3.76 15.32
CA ARG A 104 -9.68 -4.23 16.06
C ARG A 104 -9.57 -5.70 16.44
N ASP A 105 -10.23 -6.06 17.54
CA ASP A 105 -10.43 -7.46 17.91
C ASP A 105 -11.64 -8.08 17.18
N ALA A 106 -11.89 -9.36 17.43
CA ALA A 106 -13.03 -10.09 16.84
C ALA A 106 -14.41 -9.54 17.22
N LYS A 107 -14.50 -8.72 18.28
CA LYS A 107 -15.74 -8.04 18.69
C LYS A 107 -15.82 -6.61 18.13
N GLY A 108 -14.89 -6.22 17.26
CA GLY A 108 -14.81 -4.89 16.66
C GLY A 108 -14.27 -3.81 17.59
N ARG A 109 -13.75 -4.15 18.77
CA ARG A 109 -13.19 -3.17 19.73
C ARG A 109 -11.76 -2.80 19.33
N ARG A 110 -11.36 -1.55 19.54
CA ARG A 110 -10.00 -1.10 19.18
C ARG A 110 -8.95 -1.79 20.05
N THR A 111 -7.90 -2.31 19.44
CA THR A 111 -6.77 -2.98 20.13
C THR A 111 -5.56 -2.08 20.31
N HIS A 112 -5.56 -0.89 19.69
CA HIS A 112 -4.50 0.12 19.82
C HIS A 112 -3.09 -0.35 19.45
N LEU A 113 -2.96 -1.40 18.63
CA LEU A 113 -1.66 -1.91 18.16
C LEU A 113 -0.86 -0.81 17.44
N ARG A 114 0.47 -0.86 17.62
CA ARG A 114 1.43 0.12 17.10
C ARG A 114 2.64 -0.55 16.47
N GLY A 115 3.27 0.14 15.52
CA GLY A 115 4.53 -0.29 14.91
C GLY A 115 4.51 -1.76 14.49
N GLU A 116 5.54 -2.49 14.90
CA GLU A 116 5.73 -3.93 14.65
C GLU A 116 4.61 -4.81 15.18
N GLN A 117 3.87 -4.41 16.22
CA GLN A 117 2.76 -5.21 16.73
C GLN A 117 1.63 -5.35 15.69
N ARG A 118 1.49 -4.36 14.79
CA ARG A 118 0.52 -4.43 13.70
C ARG A 118 0.93 -5.47 12.67
N LEU A 119 2.21 -5.48 12.28
CA LEU A 119 2.73 -6.48 11.35
C LEU A 119 2.69 -7.88 11.96
N ALA A 120 3.03 -8.02 13.24
CA ALA A 120 2.94 -9.28 13.97
C ALA A 120 1.50 -9.85 14.00
N ALA A 121 0.48 -8.99 14.12
CA ALA A 121 -0.92 -9.40 14.06
C ALA A 121 -1.37 -9.90 12.67
N LEU A 122 -0.58 -9.64 11.63
CA LEU A 122 -0.83 -10.11 10.26
C LEU A 122 -0.06 -11.39 9.90
N ARG A 123 0.74 -11.95 10.82
CA ARG A 123 1.54 -13.14 10.55
C ARG A 123 0.68 -14.29 10.00
N GLY A 124 1.12 -14.91 8.92
CA GLY A 124 0.41 -15.99 8.22
C GLY A 124 -0.74 -15.52 7.35
N ALA A 125 -1.00 -14.21 7.24
CA ALA A 125 -2.00 -13.69 6.30
C ALA A 125 -1.49 -13.89 4.86
N PRO A 126 -2.33 -14.41 3.95
CA PRO A 126 -1.91 -14.63 2.56
C PRO A 126 -1.63 -13.29 1.87
N VAL A 127 -0.67 -13.22 0.98
CA VAL A 127 -0.41 -12.05 0.12
C VAL A 127 0.05 -12.54 -1.24
N VAL A 128 -0.05 -11.68 -2.26
CA VAL A 128 0.51 -11.95 -3.59
C VAL A 128 1.69 -11.02 -3.81
N ASN A 129 2.83 -11.57 -4.20
CA ASN A 129 3.98 -10.79 -4.65
C ASN A 129 3.70 -10.23 -6.03
N THR A 130 3.70 -8.90 -6.16
CA THR A 130 3.30 -8.25 -7.41
C THR A 130 4.34 -8.34 -8.51
N ARG A 131 5.59 -8.72 -8.18
CA ARG A 131 6.67 -8.90 -9.16
C ARG A 131 6.68 -10.30 -9.77
N THR A 132 6.31 -11.31 -8.99
CA THR A 132 6.35 -12.72 -9.42
C THR A 132 4.97 -13.31 -9.69
N GLY A 133 3.91 -12.72 -9.14
CA GLY A 133 2.56 -13.28 -9.14
C GLY A 133 2.36 -14.44 -8.16
N ALA A 134 3.38 -14.81 -7.38
CA ALA A 134 3.30 -15.93 -6.44
C ALA A 134 2.52 -15.56 -5.17
N GLU A 135 1.82 -16.56 -4.62
CA GLU A 135 1.24 -16.46 -3.27
C GLU A 135 2.33 -16.64 -2.21
N GLU A 136 2.29 -15.79 -1.20
CA GLU A 136 3.20 -15.77 -0.06
C GLU A 136 2.39 -15.52 1.22
N GLN A 137 3.07 -15.51 2.37
CA GLN A 137 2.47 -15.11 3.65
C GLN A 137 3.23 -13.93 4.26
N LEU A 138 2.54 -13.16 5.10
CA LEU A 138 3.13 -12.14 5.97
C LEU A 138 3.82 -12.73 7.20
#